data_AF-A0A1H5X729-F1
#
_entry.id   AF-A0A1H5X729-F1
#
_cell.length_a   1.000
_cell.length_b   1.000
_cell.length_c   1.000
_cell.angle_alpha   90.00
_cell.angle_beta   90.00
_cell.angle_gamma   90.00
#
_symmetry.space_group_name_H-M   'P 1'
#
loop_
_entity.id
_entity.type
_entity.pdbx_description
1 polymer ?
#
loop_
_entity_poly.entity_id
_entity_poly.type
_entity_poly.pdbx_seq_one_letter_code
_entity_poly.pdbx_strand_id
1 'polypeptide(L)'
;MKTSICPQCKTTFRFRSNKKFCSATCRKLNAQQKKRTECPVNATHSPETRRDQSLTFDLAMRLAERLYTLPPSQRLGYLQALIEEARSGASPTLRRVLTMPKLLRANCEDRHLFWRRSPRSYVTITQAADRYCRKFWGAGVEAVVGGEVPEPVTGEVEGGIPQAA
;
A
#
# COMPACT_ATOMS: atom_id res chain seq x y z
N MET A 1 -49.27 -17.43 -11.79
CA MET A 1 -48.01 -18.19 -12.01
C MET A 1 -47.06 -17.91 -10.85
N LYS A 2 -46.42 -18.93 -10.25
CA LYS A 2 -45.44 -18.70 -9.18
C LYS A 2 -44.15 -18.09 -9.75
N THR A 3 -43.63 -17.05 -9.11
CA THR A 3 -42.36 -16.38 -9.46
C THR A 3 -41.38 -16.50 -8.31
N SER A 4 -40.08 -16.40 -8.61
CA SER A 4 -38.99 -16.42 -7.63
C SER A 4 -38.03 -15.28 -7.90
N ILE A 5 -37.32 -14.83 -6.86
CA ILE A 5 -36.31 -13.76 -6.96
C ILE A 5 -34.92 -14.38 -7.02
N CYS A 6 -34.06 -13.91 -7.91
CA CYS A 6 -32.67 -14.37 -7.97
C CYS A 6 -31.83 -13.72 -6.86
N PRO A 7 -31.08 -14.48 -6.05
CA PRO A 7 -30.27 -13.91 -4.98
C PRO A 7 -29.07 -13.08 -5.48
N GLN A 8 -28.69 -13.19 -6.77
CA GLN A 8 -27.56 -12.45 -7.33
C GLN A 8 -27.95 -11.09 -7.91
N CYS A 9 -28.84 -11.09 -8.90
CA CYS A 9 -29.23 -9.87 -9.63
C CYS A 9 -30.61 -9.32 -9.22
N LYS A 10 -31.26 -9.96 -8.24
CA LYS A 10 -32.57 -9.56 -7.69
C LYS A 10 -33.71 -9.53 -8.71
N THR A 11 -33.51 -10.04 -9.93
CA THR A 11 -34.58 -10.12 -10.94
C THR A 11 -35.54 -11.27 -10.65
N THR A 12 -36.80 -11.06 -11.00
CA THR A 12 -37.86 -12.07 -10.91
C THR A 12 -37.80 -13.03 -12.09
N PHE A 13 -37.96 -14.33 -11.84
CA PHE A 13 -38.02 -15.35 -12.88
C PHE A 13 -39.13 -16.38 -12.58
N ARG A 14 -39.56 -17.10 -13.62
CA ARG A 14 -40.60 -18.14 -13.49
C ARG A 14 -40.13 -19.25 -12.55
N PHE A 15 -40.93 -19.54 -11.53
CA PHE A 15 -40.59 -20.54 -10.52
C PHE A 15 -40.53 -21.95 -11.12
N ARG A 16 -39.47 -22.68 -10.75
CA ARG A 16 -39.31 -24.13 -10.94
C ARG A 16 -38.64 -24.65 -9.67
N SER A 17 -39.13 -25.74 -9.09
CA SER A 17 -38.68 -26.26 -7.78
C SER A 17 -37.16 -26.33 -7.61
N ASN A 18 -36.42 -26.73 -8.65
CA ASN A 18 -34.97 -26.88 -8.61
C ASN A 18 -34.18 -25.64 -9.10
N LYS A 19 -34.85 -24.53 -9.45
CA LYS A 19 -34.21 -23.33 -10.03
C LYS A 19 -34.16 -22.21 -9.00
N LYS A 20 -32.98 -22.00 -8.42
CA LYS A 20 -32.71 -20.89 -7.46
C LYS A 20 -32.22 -19.60 -8.11
N PHE A 21 -31.64 -19.68 -9.32
CA PHE A 21 -31.04 -18.54 -10.02
C PHE A 21 -31.73 -18.31 -11.37
N CYS A 22 -31.80 -17.05 -11.82
CA CYS A 22 -32.41 -16.72 -13.11
C CYS A 22 -31.61 -17.32 -14.29
N SER A 23 -30.28 -17.39 -14.19
CA SER A 23 -29.35 -17.92 -15.20
C SER A 23 -28.16 -18.68 -14.59
N ALA A 24 -27.47 -19.48 -15.41
CA ALA A 24 -26.23 -20.17 -15.02
C ALA A 24 -25.11 -19.18 -14.65
N THR A 25 -25.06 -18.02 -15.34
CA THR A 25 -24.13 -16.93 -15.04
C THR A 25 -24.35 -16.38 -13.63
N CYS A 26 -25.59 -16.10 -13.24
CA CYS A 26 -25.92 -15.62 -11.91
C CYS A 26 -25.55 -16.65 -10.82
N ARG A 27 -25.75 -17.95 -11.10
CA ARG A 27 -25.28 -19.02 -10.20
C ARG A 27 -23.76 -19.00 -10.03
N LYS A 28 -23.01 -18.89 -11.13
CA LYS A 28 -21.53 -18.86 -11.11
C LYS A 28 -21.02 -17.62 -10.37
N LEU A 29 -21.57 -16.45 -10.65
CA LEU A 29 -21.19 -15.19 -9.99
C LEU A 29 -21.46 -15.24 -8.49
N ASN A 30 -22.63 -15.75 -8.09
CA ASN A 30 -22.97 -15.88 -6.67
C ASN A 30 -22.01 -16.83 -5.94
N ALA A 31 -21.68 -17.99 -6.55
CA ALA A 31 -20.71 -18.92 -5.99
C ALA A 31 -19.30 -18.31 -5.91
N GLN A 32 -18.86 -17.57 -6.92
CA GLN A 32 -17.58 -16.86 -6.90
C GLN A 32 -17.53 -15.77 -5.83
N GLN A 33 -18.60 -15.00 -5.68
CA GLN A 33 -18.70 -13.96 -4.66
C GLN A 33 -18.64 -14.58 -3.26
N LYS A 34 -19.43 -15.63 -3.01
CA LYS A 34 -19.39 -16.40 -1.76
C LYS A 34 -17.99 -16.93 -1.48
N LYS A 35 -17.32 -17.55 -2.47
CA LYS A 35 -15.95 -18.04 -2.34
C LYS A 35 -14.94 -16.93 -2.02
N ARG A 36 -15.08 -15.74 -2.63
CA ARG A 36 -14.20 -14.58 -2.34
C ARG A 36 -14.42 -14.03 -0.94
N THR A 37 -15.63 -14.11 -0.41
CA THR A 37 -15.95 -13.74 0.98
C THR A 37 -15.41 -14.77 1.97
N GLU A 38 -15.55 -16.06 1.68
CA GLU A 38 -15.10 -17.16 2.56
C GLU A 38 -13.58 -17.33 2.56
N CYS A 39 -12.96 -17.27 1.39
CA CYS A 39 -11.53 -17.45 1.18
C CYS A 39 -10.96 -16.26 0.38
N PRO A 40 -10.87 -15.07 1.00
CA PRO A 40 -10.27 -13.92 0.34
C PRO A 40 -8.80 -14.20 0.00
N VAL A 41 -8.32 -13.65 -1.12
CA VAL A 41 -6.91 -13.78 -1.53
C VAL A 41 -6.07 -12.83 -0.68
N ASN A 42 -5.78 -13.25 0.55
CA ASN A 42 -4.94 -12.54 1.50
C ASN A 42 -3.86 -13.49 2.07
N ALA A 43 -2.92 -12.97 2.85
CA ALA A 43 -1.84 -13.79 3.41
C ALA A 43 -2.31 -14.92 4.36
N THR A 44 -3.53 -14.83 4.90
CA THR A 44 -4.12 -15.88 5.73
C THR A 44 -4.45 -17.11 4.88
N HIS A 45 -5.13 -16.91 3.75
CA HIS A 45 -5.66 -18.01 2.92
C HIS A 45 -4.80 -18.33 1.68
N SER A 46 -3.83 -17.50 1.32
CA SER A 46 -2.96 -17.68 0.15
C SER A 46 -1.47 -17.72 0.55
N PRO A 47 -0.78 -18.86 0.38
CA PRO A 47 0.66 -18.99 0.67
C PRO A 47 1.53 -18.07 -0.18
N GLU A 48 1.18 -17.86 -1.46
CA GLU A 48 1.90 -16.98 -2.37
C GLU A 48 1.82 -15.52 -1.89
N THR A 49 0.61 -15.05 -1.57
CA THR A 49 0.41 -13.70 -1.05
C THR A 49 1.14 -13.49 0.28
N ARG A 50 1.20 -14.52 1.13
CA ARG A 50 1.99 -14.49 2.38
C ARG A 50 3.49 -14.34 2.09
N ARG A 51 4.02 -15.10 1.13
CA ARG A 51 5.42 -15.01 0.71
C ARG A 51 5.74 -13.62 0.16
N ASP A 52 4.93 -13.09 -0.73
CA ASP A 52 5.12 -11.75 -1.31
C ASP A 52 5.11 -10.66 -0.23
N GLN A 53 4.20 -10.75 0.74
CA GLN A 53 4.18 -9.84 1.88
C GLN A 53 5.45 -9.97 2.71
N SER A 54 5.91 -11.19 3.03
CA SER A 54 7.14 -11.40 3.79
C SER A 54 8.37 -10.81 3.10
N LEU A 55 8.49 -10.96 1.78
CA LEU A 55 9.58 -10.39 0.99
C LEU A 55 9.53 -8.86 0.99
N THR A 56 8.32 -8.29 0.92
CA THR A 56 8.12 -6.84 0.98
C THR A 56 8.54 -6.28 2.34
N PHE A 57 8.17 -6.95 3.44
CA PHE A 57 8.59 -6.55 4.79
C PHE A 57 10.09 -6.76 5.03
N ASP A 58 10.67 -7.85 4.52
CA ASP A 58 12.12 -8.10 4.61
C ASP A 58 12.91 -7.01 3.90
N LEU A 59 12.51 -6.66 2.67
CA LEU A 59 13.11 -5.56 1.93
C LEU A 59 12.99 -4.23 2.69
N ALA A 60 11.79 -3.91 3.20
CA ALA A 60 11.58 -2.70 4.00
C ALA A 60 12.52 -2.63 5.22
N MET A 61 12.72 -3.76 5.91
CA MET A 61 13.62 -3.86 7.05
C MET A 61 15.08 -3.65 6.67
N ARG A 62 15.56 -4.23 5.57
CA ARG A 62 16.93 -4.03 5.07
C ARG A 62 17.20 -2.59 4.66
N LEU A 63 16.22 -1.93 4.02
CA LEU A 63 16.33 -0.51 3.66
C LEU A 63 16.37 0.38 4.91
N ALA A 64 15.55 0.09 5.92
CA ALA A 64 15.57 0.81 7.18
C ALA A 64 16.90 0.60 7.93
N GLU A 65 17.42 -0.63 7.96
CA GLU A 65 18.73 -0.94 8.52
C GLU A 65 19.84 -0.13 7.85
N ARG A 66 19.84 -0.08 6.51
CA ARG A 66 20.81 0.72 5.76
C ARG A 66 20.70 2.20 6.10
N LEU A 67 19.49 2.75 6.11
CA LEU A 67 19.24 4.16 6.46
C LEU A 67 19.82 4.51 7.84
N TYR A 68 19.57 3.67 8.85
CA TYR A 68 20.00 3.99 10.22
C TYR A 68 21.45 3.65 10.52
N THR A 69 22.07 2.77 9.73
CA THR A 69 23.50 2.50 9.81
C THR A 69 24.34 3.60 9.16
N LEU A 70 23.78 4.33 8.18
CA LEU A 70 24.46 5.46 7.55
C LEU A 70 24.64 6.65 8.50
N PRO A 71 25.76 7.41 8.37
CA PRO A 71 25.94 8.68 9.06
C PRO A 71 24.78 9.64 8.78
N PRO A 72 24.36 10.47 9.76
CA PRO A 72 23.22 11.38 9.60
C PRO A 72 23.28 12.27 8.35
N SER A 73 24.48 12.73 7.97
CA SER A 73 24.71 13.56 6.77
C SER A 73 24.38 12.85 5.46
N GLN A 74 24.50 11.52 5.40
CA GLN A 74 24.29 10.73 4.18
C GLN A 74 22.85 10.20 4.04
N ARG A 75 22.04 10.28 5.10
CA ARG A 75 20.68 9.70 5.12
C ARG A 75 19.74 10.35 4.12
N LEU A 76 19.85 11.66 3.93
CA LEU A 76 19.00 12.39 2.99
C LEU A 76 19.29 11.97 1.55
N GLY A 77 20.57 11.90 1.16
CA GLY A 77 20.96 11.41 -0.17
C GLY A 77 20.54 9.95 -0.42
N TYR A 78 20.58 9.10 0.61
CA TYR A 78 20.07 7.73 0.50
C TYR A 78 18.55 7.69 0.27
N LEU A 79 17.76 8.50 0.98
CA LEU A 79 16.31 8.58 0.77
C LEU A 79 15.97 9.14 -0.61
N GLN A 80 16.71 10.15 -1.06
CA GLN A 80 16.57 10.72 -2.39
C GLN A 80 16.74 9.65 -3.47
N ALA A 81 17.85 8.91 -3.44
CA ALA A 81 18.15 7.86 -4.41
C ALA A 81 17.07 6.78 -4.45
N LEU A 82 16.52 6.38 -3.29
CA LEU A 82 15.42 5.41 -3.24
C LEU A 82 14.13 5.94 -3.90
N ILE A 83 13.82 7.22 -3.72
CA ILE A 83 12.61 7.83 -4.28
C ILE A 83 12.76 8.00 -5.79
N GLU A 84 13.93 8.45 -6.26
CA GLU A 84 14.24 8.56 -7.69
C GLU A 84 14.16 7.20 -8.39
N GLU A 85 14.74 6.15 -7.82
CA GLU A 85 14.67 4.78 -8.33
C GLU A 85 13.23 4.24 -8.36
N ALA A 86 12.42 4.57 -7.36
CA ALA A 86 11.01 4.19 -7.34
C ALA A 86 10.18 4.95 -8.37
N ARG A 87 10.51 6.23 -8.62
CA ARG A 87 9.84 7.12 -9.56
C ARG A 87 10.20 6.80 -11.01
N SER A 88 11.46 6.44 -11.29
CA SER A 88 11.93 6.02 -12.62
C SER A 88 11.23 4.74 -13.09
N GLY A 89 10.68 3.95 -12.17
CA GLY A 89 10.03 2.67 -12.45
C GLY A 89 11.01 1.51 -12.61
N ALA A 90 12.31 1.73 -12.40
CA ALA A 90 13.33 0.71 -12.49
C ALA A 90 13.14 -0.41 -11.45
N SER A 91 12.57 -0.10 -10.28
CA SER A 91 12.27 -1.08 -9.24
C SER A 91 10.80 -1.06 -8.79
N PRO A 92 9.93 -1.92 -9.37
CA PRO A 92 8.53 -2.06 -8.96
C PRO A 92 8.38 -2.55 -7.51
N THR A 93 9.34 -3.33 -7.01
CA THR A 93 9.36 -3.82 -5.64
C THR A 93 9.62 -2.70 -4.64
N LEU A 94 10.55 -1.79 -4.96
CA LEU A 94 10.82 -0.61 -4.15
C LEU A 94 9.61 0.32 -4.11
N ARG A 95 8.98 0.58 -5.26
CA ARG A 95 7.72 1.32 -5.33
C ARG A 95 6.66 0.71 -4.43
N ARG A 96 6.47 -0.61 -4.47
CA ARG A 96 5.52 -1.32 -3.60
C ARG A 96 5.83 -1.16 -2.11
N VAL A 97 7.12 -1.17 -1.71
CA VAL A 97 7.52 -0.94 -0.31
C VAL A 97 7.20 0.48 0.13
N LEU A 98 7.58 1.47 -0.70
CA LEU A 98 7.40 2.89 -0.36
C LEU A 98 5.94 3.33 -0.37
N THR A 99 5.05 2.66 -1.11
CA THR A 99 3.61 2.97 -1.12
C THR A 99 2.77 2.04 -0.25
N MET A 100 3.39 1.16 0.56
CA MET A 100 2.66 0.20 1.39
C MET A 100 1.92 0.92 2.54
N PRO A 101 0.57 0.90 2.60
CA PRO A 101 -0.18 1.63 3.63
C PRO A 101 0.11 1.15 5.05
N LYS A 102 0.40 -0.14 5.22
CA LYS A 102 0.74 -0.74 6.52
C LYS A 102 2.06 -0.25 7.08
N LEU A 103 3.03 0.10 6.23
CA LEU A 103 4.31 0.68 6.67
C LEU A 103 4.20 2.19 6.88
N LEU A 104 3.38 2.87 6.08
CA LEU A 104 3.13 4.30 6.19
C LEU A 104 2.40 4.64 7.51
N ARG A 105 1.38 3.87 7.85
CA ARG A 105 0.55 4.05 9.06
C ARG A 105 0.96 3.13 10.21
N ALA A 106 2.21 2.65 10.21
CA ALA A 106 2.72 1.80 11.27
C ALA A 106 2.74 2.55 12.61
N ASN A 107 2.16 1.93 13.64
CA ASN A 107 2.06 2.48 14.99
C ASN A 107 3.07 1.83 15.95
N CYS A 108 3.21 2.37 17.16
CA CYS A 108 4.13 1.84 18.17
C CYS A 108 3.82 0.40 18.64
N GLU A 109 2.61 -0.08 18.39
CA GLU A 109 2.20 -1.46 18.64
C GLU A 109 2.82 -2.44 17.63
N ASP A 110 3.05 -1.98 16.39
CA ASP A 110 3.62 -2.77 15.30
C ASP A 110 5.15 -2.84 15.37
N ARG A 111 5.70 -3.15 16.55
CA ARG A 111 7.16 -3.12 16.79
C ARG A 111 7.96 -3.89 15.75
N HIS A 112 7.42 -5.00 15.23
CA HIS A 112 8.07 -5.84 14.23
C HIS A 112 8.33 -5.14 12.87
N LEU A 113 7.65 -4.03 12.58
CA LEU A 113 7.84 -3.25 11.34
C LEU A 113 8.99 -2.23 11.43
N PHE A 114 9.51 -1.99 12.64
CA PHE A 114 10.54 -0.98 12.88
C PHE A 114 11.91 -1.63 13.03
N TRP A 115 12.95 -0.91 12.57
CA TRP A 115 14.33 -1.34 12.78
C TRP A 115 14.63 -1.54 14.27
N ARG A 116 15.30 -2.65 14.60
CA ARG A 116 15.57 -3.11 15.99
C ARG A 116 14.33 -3.24 16.88
N ARG A 117 13.13 -3.28 16.30
CA ARG A 117 11.86 -3.30 17.03
C ARG A 117 11.67 -2.11 17.98
N SER A 118 12.30 -0.97 17.66
CA SER A 118 12.26 0.25 18.49
C SER A 118 11.51 1.39 17.78
N PRO A 119 10.16 1.43 17.86
CA PRO A 119 9.36 2.49 17.26
C PRO A 119 9.53 3.87 17.93
N ARG A 120 10.15 3.92 19.12
CA ARG A 120 10.45 5.19 19.82
C ARG A 120 11.67 5.90 19.25
N SER A 121 12.62 5.14 18.71
CA SER A 121 13.90 5.67 18.21
C SER A 121 13.93 5.76 16.69
N TYR A 122 13.19 4.88 16.01
CA TYR A 122 13.24 4.72 14.56
C TYR A 122 11.84 4.77 13.98
N VAL A 123 11.77 5.21 12.73
CA VAL A 123 10.56 5.16 11.90
C VAL A 123 10.74 4.10 10.81
N THR A 124 9.65 3.71 10.15
CA THR A 124 9.76 2.81 9.00
C THR A 124 10.44 3.54 7.83
N ILE A 125 11.02 2.78 6.89
CA ILE A 125 11.61 3.37 5.67
C ILE A 125 10.57 4.19 4.89
N THR A 126 9.34 3.70 4.84
CA THR A 126 8.21 4.37 4.19
C THR A 126 7.85 5.68 4.87
N GLN A 127 7.81 5.72 6.20
CA GLN A 127 7.59 6.96 6.96
C GLN A 127 8.74 7.96 6.80
N ALA A 128 9.98 7.48 6.74
CA ALA A 128 11.15 8.32 6.47
C ALA A 128 11.07 8.95 5.07
N ALA A 129 10.73 8.14 4.05
CA ALA A 129 10.53 8.60 2.69
C ALA A 129 9.35 9.59 2.58
N ASP A 130 8.21 9.33 3.23
CA ASP A 130 7.07 10.25 3.22
C ASP A 130 7.42 11.61 3.84
N ARG A 131 8.17 11.63 4.95
CA ARG A 131 8.67 12.88 5.55
C ARG A 131 9.61 13.62 4.61
N TYR A 132 10.46 12.90 3.90
CA TYR A 132 11.36 13.48 2.89
C TYR A 132 10.55 14.10 1.75
N CYS A 133 9.60 13.35 1.16
CA CYS A 133 8.73 13.85 0.10
C CYS A 133 7.93 15.08 0.55
N ARG A 134 7.35 15.07 1.75
CA ARG A 134 6.62 16.24 2.28
C ARG A 134 7.52 17.46 2.46
N LYS A 135 8.78 17.26 2.88
CA LYS A 135 9.71 18.36 3.10
C LYS A 135 10.18 19.00 1.79
N PHE A 136 10.46 18.19 0.76
CA PHE A 136 11.10 18.66 -0.48
C PHE A 136 10.14 18.83 -1.66
N TRP A 137 9.08 18.02 -1.77
CA TRP A 137 8.05 18.10 -2.81
C TRP A 137 6.73 18.71 -2.31
N GLY A 138 6.54 18.87 -0.99
CA GLY A 138 5.24 19.29 -0.43
C GLY A 138 4.13 18.24 -0.55
N ALA A 139 4.45 17.02 -0.98
CA ALA A 139 3.49 15.96 -1.28
C ALA A 139 3.86 14.63 -0.61
N GLY A 140 2.87 13.74 -0.49
CA GLY A 140 3.07 12.39 0.05
C GLY A 140 3.86 11.49 -0.90
N VAL A 141 4.49 10.45 -0.35
CA VAL A 141 5.32 9.51 -1.13
C VAL A 141 4.55 8.82 -2.27
N GLU A 142 3.26 8.55 -2.06
CA GLU A 142 2.40 7.92 -3.08
C GLU A 142 2.23 8.80 -4.33
N ALA A 143 2.05 10.11 -4.17
CA ALA A 143 1.89 11.06 -5.27
C ALA A 143 3.22 11.30 -6.01
N VAL A 144 4.33 11.40 -5.27
CA VAL A 144 5.66 11.61 -5.86
C VAL A 144 6.10 10.39 -6.67
N VAL A 145 6.00 9.20 -6.10
CA VAL A 145 6.33 7.94 -6.81
C VAL A 145 5.28 7.63 -7.89
N GLY A 146 4.05 8.11 -7.70
CA GLY A 146 2.98 8.11 -8.68
C GLY A 146 3.28 8.86 -9.97
N GLY A 147 4.19 9.84 -9.92
CA GLY A 147 4.47 10.76 -11.03
C GLY A 147 3.43 11.88 -11.15
N GLU A 148 2.57 12.06 -10.13
CA GLU A 148 1.53 13.09 -10.13
C GLU A 148 2.09 14.49 -9.86
N VAL A 149 3.28 14.56 -9.26
CA VAL A 149 3.94 15.81 -8.86
C VAL A 149 5.18 16.06 -9.73
N PRO A 150 5.33 17.26 -10.31
CA PRO A 150 6.53 17.63 -11.05
C PRO A 150 7.77 17.65 -10.14
N GLU A 151 8.94 17.56 -10.73
CA GLU A 151 10.19 17.65 -9.98
C GLU A 151 10.39 19.08 -9.46
N PRO A 152 10.68 19.28 -8.16
CA PRO A 152 10.95 20.61 -7.63
C PRO A 152 12.20 21.16 -8.30
N VAL A 153 12.13 22.43 -8.72
CA VAL A 153 13.16 23.12 -9.53
C VAL A 153 14.53 23.17 -8.82
N THR A 154 14.51 23.19 -7.50
CA THR A 154 15.65 23.06 -6.59
C THR A 154 15.08 22.58 -5.27
N GLY A 155 15.74 21.66 -4.58
CA GLY A 155 15.25 21.02 -3.35
C GLY A 155 15.13 21.95 -2.12
N GLU A 156 14.60 23.16 -2.28
CA GLU A 156 14.28 24.11 -1.22
C GLU A 156 12.86 24.63 -1.41
N VAL A 157 12.10 24.66 -0.32
CA VAL A 157 10.75 25.24 -0.29
C VAL A 157 10.91 26.75 -0.36
N GLU A 158 10.39 27.39 -1.40
CA GLU A 158 10.28 28.86 -1.40
C GLU A 158 9.48 29.28 -0.16
N GLY A 159 10.15 30.02 0.72
CA GLY A 159 9.68 30.33 2.05
C GLY A 159 8.37 31.11 2.06
N GLY A 160 7.35 30.52 2.64
CA GLY A 160 6.15 31.22 3.09
C GLY A 160 5.97 31.01 4.59
N ILE A 161 6.78 31.68 5.42
CA ILE A 161 6.43 31.89 6.82
C ILE A 161 5.29 32.92 6.79
N PRO A 162 4.05 32.60 7.18
CA PRO A 162 3.07 33.65 7.43
C PRO A 162 3.58 34.46 8.62
N GLN A 163 3.90 35.74 8.40
CA GLN A 163 4.12 36.67 9.50
C GLN A 163 2.85 36.67 10.36
N ALA A 164 3.01 36.32 11.63
CA ALA A 164 1.97 36.50 12.62
C ALA A 164 1.71 38.01 12.77
N ALA A 165 0.47 38.41 12.50
CA ALA A 165 -0.09 39.69 12.91
C ALA A 165 -0.88 39.50 14.19
#